data_AF-A0ABD4SSH5-F1
#
_entry.id   AF-A0ABD4SSH5-F1
#
_cell.length_a   1.000
_cell.length_b   1.000
_cell.length_c   1.000
_cell.angle_alpha   90.00
_cell.angle_beta   90.00
_cell.angle_gamma   90.00
#
_symmetry.space_group_name_H-M   'P 1'
#
loop_
_entity.id
_entity.type
_entity.pdbx_description
1 polymer ?
#
loop_
_entity_poly.entity_id
_entity_poly.type
_entity_poly.pdbx_seq_one_letter_code
_entity_poly.pdbx_strand_id
1 'polypeptide(L)'
;MKEYQDTETGMIYAFEDDYDPFSANNRNIPKTLTAAVKQKPDDSHVWYQNTWVKQEDVPAGYTPPISSVPSYNPAWIAHLRPYSAVHRDASSGLNFTLDQINANSYDGSKLAEVVSLLPLGNSSGIPALVSYDGAIAIPQCSDFPSRVDGVRKLNEILCSLLLGGIHVEVLHSEGLVIGALQDKTRLFAYTPSLHASLRLNWAAPSDRLAPLMHPRVLMVDEMHKAFSQGQQVIQSIVSFSPFFLLSGYTAMAYRNNSDALSNLWITVEQLTDHLWGEQYLKNRSSFPAYVAKAHSKPRIKKTLRSISTKHKLLCLSNIFSKDCYRVLSRARRRRNELAHAGVVPDAGLIEQLWSVLPELIEVASGSGSLGLRRLSGGAVENGGMPARTDFDEWVNLARAFN
;
A
#
# COMPACT_ATOMS: atom_id res chain seq x y z
N MET A 1 -36.89 -6.39 24.26
CA MET A 1 -36.32 -5.51 23.22
C MET A 1 -36.90 -4.12 23.40
N LYS A 2 -36.05 -3.09 23.30
CA LYS A 2 -36.46 -1.68 23.30
C LYS A 2 -36.65 -1.19 21.88
N GLU A 3 -37.73 -0.47 21.64
CA GLU A 3 -38.04 0.13 20.35
C GLU A 3 -37.68 1.62 20.35
N TYR A 4 -37.16 2.09 19.22
CA TYR A 4 -36.78 3.47 18.99
C TYR A 4 -37.32 3.90 17.64
N GLN A 5 -37.78 5.14 17.54
CA GLN A 5 -38.31 5.69 16.31
C GLN A 5 -37.34 6.70 15.73
N ASP A 6 -37.05 6.61 14.44
CA ASP A 6 -36.30 7.63 13.72
C ASP A 6 -37.17 8.87 13.51
N THR A 7 -36.72 10.02 14.02
CA THR A 7 -37.43 11.30 13.91
C THR A 7 -37.41 11.89 12.51
N GLU A 8 -36.56 11.40 11.60
CA GLU A 8 -36.60 11.76 10.19
C GLU A 8 -37.60 10.88 9.44
N THR A 9 -37.47 9.55 9.54
CA THR A 9 -38.25 8.64 8.68
C THR A 9 -39.52 8.07 9.30
N GLY A 10 -39.67 8.16 10.63
CA GLY A 10 -40.72 7.49 11.39
C GLY A 10 -40.53 5.98 11.55
N MET A 11 -39.47 5.40 10.96
CA MET A 11 -39.18 3.96 11.06
C MET A 11 -38.88 3.54 12.50
N ILE A 12 -39.37 2.36 12.87
CA ILE A 12 -39.15 1.77 14.20
C ILE A 12 -38.00 0.77 14.12
N TYR A 13 -37.04 0.91 15.03
CA TYR A 13 -35.87 0.06 15.19
C TYR A 13 -35.94 -0.62 16.57
N ALA A 14 -35.74 -1.94 16.61
CA ALA A 14 -35.74 -2.70 17.85
C ALA A 14 -34.30 -3.14 18.20
N PHE A 15 -33.91 -2.96 19.46
CA PHE A 15 -32.62 -3.39 20.00
C PHE A 15 -32.80 -4.24 21.26
N GLU A 16 -31.75 -4.96 21.66
CA GLU A 16 -31.71 -5.73 22.91
C GLU A 16 -31.91 -4.81 24.13
N ASP A 17 -32.47 -5.33 25.23
CA ASP A 17 -32.93 -4.49 26.36
C ASP A 17 -31.79 -3.80 27.13
N ASP A 18 -30.60 -4.39 27.11
CA ASP A 18 -29.35 -3.89 27.69
C ASP A 18 -28.57 -2.99 26.72
N TYR A 19 -28.99 -2.90 25.46
CA TYR A 19 -28.35 -2.05 24.45
C TYR A 19 -29.00 -0.66 24.42
N ASP A 20 -28.18 0.38 24.59
CA ASP A 20 -28.62 1.78 24.47
C ASP A 20 -28.04 2.42 23.20
N PRO A 21 -28.85 2.67 22.16
CA PRO A 21 -28.39 3.25 20.90
C PRO A 21 -27.94 4.71 21.03
N PHE A 22 -28.30 5.42 22.11
CA PHE A 22 -27.90 6.82 22.32
C PHE A 22 -26.50 6.96 22.92
N SER A 23 -26.07 5.99 23.73
CA SER A 23 -24.71 5.89 24.25
C SER A 23 -23.81 4.97 23.41
N ALA A 24 -24.41 4.07 22.64
CA ALA A 24 -23.69 3.29 21.66
C ALA A 24 -23.17 4.22 20.56
N ASN A 25 -21.85 4.35 20.46
CA ASN A 25 -21.20 5.04 19.35
C ASN A 25 -21.22 4.19 18.06
N ASN A 26 -22.36 3.53 17.79
CA ASN A 26 -22.56 2.65 16.65
C ASN A 26 -23.00 3.48 15.45
N ARG A 27 -22.13 3.50 14.44
CA ARG A 27 -22.29 4.36 13.26
C ARG A 27 -23.36 3.88 12.27
N ASN A 28 -23.94 2.69 12.46
CA ASN A 28 -25.06 2.18 11.66
C ASN A 28 -26.43 2.52 12.23
N ILE A 29 -26.47 3.29 13.32
CA ILE A 29 -27.69 3.70 13.99
C ILE A 29 -28.04 5.13 13.53
N PRO A 30 -29.30 5.41 13.15
CA PRO A 30 -29.73 6.77 12.87
C PRO A 30 -29.39 7.72 14.02
N LYS A 31 -28.80 8.88 13.73
CA LYS A 31 -28.53 9.89 14.78
C LYS A 31 -29.79 10.56 15.31
N THR A 32 -30.91 10.33 14.63
CA THR A 32 -32.21 10.96 14.81
C THR A 32 -33.19 10.06 15.56
N LEU A 33 -32.74 9.00 16.23
CA LEU A 33 -33.62 8.15 17.02
C LEU A 33 -34.25 8.90 18.22
N THR A 34 -35.45 8.46 18.63
CA THR A 34 -36.10 8.82 19.89
C THR A 34 -36.67 7.56 20.55
N ALA A 35 -36.64 7.50 21.89
CA ALA A 35 -37.29 6.43 22.65
C ALA A 35 -38.83 6.61 22.70
N ALA A 36 -39.33 7.79 22.34
CA ALA A 36 -40.76 8.06 22.28
C ALA A 36 -41.34 7.58 20.94
N VAL A 37 -41.69 6.29 20.88
CA VAL A 37 -42.25 5.65 19.67
C VAL A 37 -43.74 6.02 19.52
N LYS A 38 -44.08 6.64 18.38
CA LYS A 38 -45.47 6.81 17.93
C LYS A 38 -45.83 5.71 16.93
N GLN A 39 -46.85 4.91 17.24
CA GLN A 39 -47.34 3.90 16.31
C GLN A 39 -47.90 4.54 15.04
N LYS A 40 -47.56 3.94 13.89
CA LYS A 40 -48.12 4.33 12.59
C LYS A 40 -49.61 3.94 12.57
N PRO A 41 -50.55 4.86 12.33
CA PRO A 41 -51.98 4.54 12.36
C PRO A 41 -52.38 3.52 11.28
N ASP A 42 -52.00 3.78 10.03
CA ASP A 42 -52.24 2.93 8.86
C ASP A 42 -51.33 3.35 7.69
N ASP A 43 -51.44 2.68 6.55
CA ASP A 43 -50.61 2.94 5.36
C ASP A 43 -50.91 4.24 4.61
N SER A 44 -51.99 4.94 4.95
CA SER A 44 -52.28 6.27 4.41
C SER A 44 -51.49 7.38 5.10
N HIS A 45 -50.74 7.06 6.17
CA HIS A 45 -49.96 8.03 6.93
C HIS A 45 -48.48 8.03 6.53
N VAL A 46 -47.94 9.24 6.40
CA VAL A 46 -46.52 9.52 6.18
C VAL A 46 -45.96 10.29 7.37
N TRP A 47 -44.67 10.15 7.63
CA TRP A 47 -44.01 10.90 8.68
C TRP A 47 -43.72 12.32 8.21
N TYR A 48 -44.16 13.35 8.95
CA TYR A 48 -43.90 14.76 8.63
C TYR A 48 -43.94 15.59 9.92
N GLN A 49 -43.01 16.54 10.09
CA GLN A 49 -42.93 17.41 11.28
C GLN A 49 -43.04 16.65 12.63
N ASN A 50 -42.28 15.55 12.77
CA ASN A 50 -42.25 14.71 13.98
C ASN A 50 -43.59 14.05 14.36
N THR A 51 -44.47 13.81 13.39
CA THR A 51 -45.73 13.08 13.61
C THR A 51 -46.18 12.32 12.37
N TRP A 52 -47.08 11.35 12.58
CA TRP A 52 -47.80 10.70 11.49
C TRP A 52 -48.93 11.62 11.03
N VAL A 53 -48.93 11.98 9.74
CA VAL A 53 -50.00 12.75 9.08
C VAL A 53 -50.48 12.00 7.85
N LYS A 54 -51.70 12.26 7.38
CA LYS A 54 -52.16 11.63 6.16
C LYS A 54 -51.40 12.15 4.95
N GLN A 55 -51.26 11.31 3.92
CA GLN A 55 -50.58 11.67 2.68
C GLN A 55 -51.25 12.83 1.92
N GLU A 56 -52.53 13.11 2.16
CA GLU A 56 -53.25 14.26 1.62
C GLU A 56 -52.89 15.59 2.30
N ASP A 57 -52.38 15.54 3.54
CA ASP A 57 -52.09 16.71 4.37
C ASP A 57 -50.64 17.21 4.22
N VAL A 58 -49.79 16.49 3.47
CA VAL A 58 -48.42 16.93 3.19
C VAL A 58 -48.37 17.86 1.98
N PRO A 59 -47.41 18.82 1.95
CA PRO A 59 -47.27 19.73 0.81
C PRO A 59 -47.11 19.01 -0.53
N ALA A 60 -47.65 19.59 -1.60
CA ALA A 60 -47.50 19.05 -2.96
C ALA A 60 -46.01 18.88 -3.32
N GLY A 61 -45.63 17.67 -3.75
CA GLY A 61 -44.23 17.32 -4.03
C GLY A 61 -43.43 16.83 -2.82
N TYR A 62 -44.07 16.59 -1.68
CA TYR A 62 -43.43 15.96 -0.52
C TYR A 62 -42.80 14.62 -0.88
N THR A 63 -41.51 14.49 -0.59
CA THR A 63 -40.77 13.23 -0.61
C THR A 63 -40.40 12.85 0.82
N PRO A 64 -40.69 11.62 1.27
CA PRO A 64 -40.25 11.16 2.58
C PRO A 64 -38.73 11.37 2.74
N PRO A 65 -38.28 11.90 3.89
CA PRO A 65 -36.86 12.07 4.15
C PRO A 65 -36.17 10.70 4.22
N ILE A 66 -34.86 10.69 3.97
CA ILE A 66 -34.01 9.52 4.10
C ILE A 66 -33.22 9.69 5.39
N SER A 67 -33.25 8.67 6.24
CA SER A 67 -32.54 8.66 7.53
C SER A 67 -31.07 9.03 7.36
N SER A 68 -30.60 9.98 8.15
CA SER A 68 -29.19 10.37 8.25
C SER A 68 -28.40 9.36 9.09
N VAL A 69 -28.35 8.11 8.63
CA VAL A 69 -27.37 7.13 9.12
C VAL A 69 -25.98 7.70 8.82
N PRO A 70 -25.05 7.74 9.79
CA PRO A 70 -23.67 8.13 9.52
C PRO A 70 -23.15 7.33 8.33
N SER A 71 -22.88 8.01 7.22
CA SER A 71 -22.36 7.35 6.02
C SER A 71 -21.05 6.66 6.38
N TYR A 72 -21.08 5.34 6.38
CA TYR A 72 -19.87 4.53 6.42
C TYR A 72 -19.19 4.74 5.08
N ASN A 73 -18.06 5.44 5.10
CA ASN A 73 -17.14 5.51 3.97
C ASN A 73 -16.04 4.47 4.22
N PRO A 74 -16.32 3.16 4.06
CA PRO A 74 -15.34 2.11 4.32
C PRO A 74 -14.09 2.34 3.48
N ALA A 75 -12.95 2.03 4.07
CA ALA A 75 -11.67 2.12 3.41
C ALA A 75 -10.81 0.88 3.64
N TRP A 76 -10.08 0.47 2.60
CA TRP A 76 -8.88 -0.34 2.74
C TRP A 76 -7.72 0.60 3.00
N ILE A 77 -6.95 0.36 4.07
CA ILE A 77 -5.88 1.24 4.52
C ILE A 77 -4.56 0.48 4.51
N ALA A 78 -3.53 1.12 3.97
CA ALA A 78 -2.12 0.75 4.13
C ALA A 78 -1.40 1.84 4.91
N HIS A 79 -0.39 1.47 5.68
CA HIS A 79 0.49 2.43 6.34
C HIS A 79 1.85 2.44 5.65
N LEU A 80 2.40 3.62 5.39
CA LEU A 80 3.77 3.75 4.90
C LEU A 80 4.75 3.14 5.90
N ARG A 81 5.73 2.41 5.37
CA ARG A 81 6.84 1.84 6.13
C ARG A 81 8.17 2.28 5.53
N PRO A 82 9.12 2.78 6.33
CA PRO A 82 8.98 3.11 7.76
C PRO A 82 7.96 4.24 8.00
N TYR A 83 7.55 4.42 9.26
CA TYR A 83 6.60 5.48 9.66
C TYR A 83 7.03 6.83 9.09
N SER A 84 6.11 7.49 8.39
CA SER A 84 6.41 8.71 7.65
C SER A 84 5.31 9.74 7.87
N ALA A 85 5.69 10.95 8.29
CA ALA A 85 4.81 12.10 8.30
C ALA A 85 4.72 12.71 6.89
N VAL A 86 3.52 13.13 6.49
CA VAL A 86 3.22 13.70 5.18
C VAL A 86 2.78 15.14 5.37
N HIS A 87 3.60 16.08 4.89
CA HIS A 87 3.37 17.51 5.04
C HIS A 87 2.79 18.09 3.74
N ARG A 88 1.72 18.90 3.84
CA ARG A 88 1.16 19.65 2.70
C ARG A 88 2.20 20.61 2.10
N ASP A 89 2.92 21.29 2.98
CA ASP A 89 4.00 22.24 2.68
C ASP A 89 4.99 22.32 3.86
N ALA A 90 6.06 23.10 3.69
CA ALA A 90 7.11 23.26 4.70
C ALA A 90 6.63 23.82 6.06
N SER A 91 5.47 24.48 6.11
CA SER A 91 4.89 25.06 7.33
C SER A 91 3.83 24.17 8.00
N SER A 92 3.33 23.17 7.28
CA SER A 92 2.23 22.29 7.73
C SER A 92 2.61 21.19 8.72
N GLY A 93 3.87 21.15 9.16
CA GLY A 93 4.36 20.14 10.09
C GLY A 93 3.71 20.25 11.48
N LEU A 94 3.28 19.12 12.02
CA LEU A 94 2.88 19.00 13.42
C LEU A 94 4.13 18.93 14.29
N ASN A 95 4.29 19.92 15.16
CA ASN A 95 5.39 20.00 16.12
C ASN A 95 4.84 19.65 17.51
N PHE A 96 4.96 18.39 17.91
CA PHE A 96 4.69 17.96 19.28
C PHE A 96 5.93 18.17 20.14
N THR A 97 5.76 18.79 21.31
CA THR A 97 6.88 18.96 22.25
C THR A 97 7.22 17.65 22.97
N LEU A 98 8.46 17.51 23.43
CA LEU A 98 8.89 16.35 24.21
C LEU A 98 8.03 16.18 25.48
N ASP A 99 7.65 17.28 26.12
CA ASP A 99 6.78 17.25 27.31
C ASP A 99 5.38 16.71 26.98
N GLN A 100 4.79 17.14 25.86
CA GLN A 100 3.50 16.60 25.39
C GLN A 100 3.60 15.11 25.06
N ILE A 101 4.70 14.68 24.45
CA ILE A 101 4.93 13.27 24.11
C ILE A 101 5.09 12.43 25.38
N ASN A 102 5.92 12.88 26.34
CA ASN A 102 6.14 12.20 27.60
C ASN A 102 4.84 12.09 28.40
N ALA A 103 4.10 13.20 28.53
CA ALA A 103 2.83 13.28 29.24
C ALA A 103 1.64 12.68 28.47
N ASN A 104 1.84 12.20 27.24
CA ASN A 104 0.77 11.67 26.38
C ASN A 104 -0.37 12.65 26.09
N SER A 105 -0.09 13.95 26.12
CA SER A 105 -1.09 15.03 26.04
C SER A 105 -1.13 15.71 24.66
N TYR A 106 -0.42 15.16 23.67
CA TYR A 106 -0.50 15.64 22.29
C TYR A 106 -1.86 15.33 21.66
N ASP A 107 -2.25 16.14 20.67
CA ASP A 107 -3.49 15.93 19.92
C ASP A 107 -3.26 14.89 18.81
N GLY A 108 -3.43 13.61 19.17
CA GLY A 108 -3.29 12.48 18.24
C GLY A 108 -4.29 12.49 17.09
N SER A 109 -5.42 13.20 17.21
CA SER A 109 -6.43 13.25 16.14
C SER A 109 -5.93 13.95 14.88
N LYS A 110 -4.96 14.86 15.01
CA LYS A 110 -4.31 15.54 13.88
C LYS A 110 -3.50 14.59 13.00
N LEU A 111 -2.97 13.50 13.55
CA LEU A 111 -2.26 12.47 12.79
C LEU A 111 -3.15 11.76 11.76
N ALA A 112 -4.45 11.67 12.05
CA ALA A 112 -5.43 11.03 11.20
C ALA A 112 -5.93 11.92 10.04
N GLU A 113 -5.63 13.23 10.06
CA GLU A 113 -6.18 14.18 9.09
C GLU A 113 -5.66 13.92 7.68
N VAL A 114 -6.57 13.94 6.71
CA VAL A 114 -6.26 13.81 5.29
C VAL A 114 -5.53 15.07 4.83
N VAL A 115 -4.32 14.89 4.32
CA VAL A 115 -3.45 15.97 3.85
C VAL A 115 -3.30 16.00 2.33
N SER A 116 -3.57 14.88 1.65
CA SER A 116 -3.46 14.79 0.19
C SER A 116 -4.39 13.75 -0.40
N LEU A 117 -4.60 13.85 -1.72
CA LEU A 117 -5.39 12.95 -2.54
C LEU A 117 -4.51 12.40 -3.66
N LEU A 118 -4.58 11.11 -3.98
CA LEU A 118 -3.88 10.51 -5.12
C LEU A 118 -4.90 9.97 -6.14
N PRO A 119 -4.82 10.32 -7.43
CA PRO A 119 -5.79 9.86 -8.42
C PRO A 119 -5.64 8.36 -8.69
N LEU A 120 -6.74 7.61 -8.62
CA LEU A 120 -6.73 6.14 -8.81
C LEU A 120 -6.96 5.69 -10.26
N GLY A 121 -7.52 6.56 -11.10
CA GLY A 121 -7.91 6.22 -12.47
C GLY A 121 -9.02 5.16 -12.55
N ASN A 122 -9.89 5.10 -11.54
CA ASN A 122 -10.98 4.13 -11.44
C ASN A 122 -12.31 4.68 -11.98
N SER A 123 -13.30 3.79 -12.15
CA SER A 123 -14.58 4.15 -12.75
C SER A 123 -15.41 5.09 -11.86
N SER A 124 -15.27 4.96 -10.54
CA SER A 124 -15.93 5.84 -9.57
C SER A 124 -15.34 7.25 -9.48
N GLY A 125 -14.13 7.48 -10.00
CA GLY A 125 -13.42 8.74 -9.88
C GLY A 125 -12.99 9.10 -8.45
N ILE A 126 -13.16 8.20 -7.48
CA ILE A 126 -12.82 8.44 -6.08
C ILE A 126 -11.30 8.28 -5.89
N PRO A 127 -10.59 9.29 -5.38
CA PRO A 127 -9.15 9.22 -5.17
C PRO A 127 -8.78 8.37 -3.95
N ALA A 128 -7.50 7.98 -3.86
CA ALA A 128 -6.90 7.56 -2.60
C ALA A 128 -6.73 8.79 -1.69
N LEU A 129 -6.90 8.58 -0.38
CA LEU A 129 -6.68 9.58 0.65
C LEU A 129 -5.36 9.30 1.35
N VAL A 130 -4.58 10.34 1.64
CA VAL A 130 -3.34 10.24 2.40
C VAL A 130 -3.48 11.05 3.68
N SER A 131 -3.30 10.43 4.85
CA SER A 131 -3.28 11.13 6.14
C SER A 131 -1.89 11.64 6.50
N TYR A 132 -1.86 12.57 7.46
CA TYR A 132 -0.62 13.16 7.97
C TYR A 132 0.39 12.10 8.43
N ASP A 133 -0.04 11.04 9.11
CA ASP A 133 0.85 9.96 9.56
C ASP A 133 1.21 8.92 8.48
N GLY A 134 0.94 9.21 7.20
CA GLY A 134 1.32 8.33 6.11
C GLY A 134 0.41 7.11 5.92
N ALA A 135 -0.83 7.13 6.43
CA ALA A 135 -1.82 6.15 6.00
C ALA A 135 -2.37 6.50 4.61
N ILE A 136 -2.44 5.51 3.74
CA ILE A 136 -3.04 5.60 2.41
C ILE A 136 -4.32 4.77 2.43
N ALA A 137 -5.45 5.40 2.15
CA ALA A 137 -6.76 4.78 2.14
C ALA A 137 -7.38 4.81 0.74
N ILE A 138 -7.97 3.70 0.32
CA ILE A 138 -8.84 3.60 -0.86
C ILE A 138 -10.25 3.16 -0.43
N PRO A 139 -11.32 3.58 -1.12
CA PRO A 139 -12.67 3.20 -0.74
C PRO A 139 -12.89 1.69 -0.93
N GLN A 140 -13.60 1.04 0.01
CA GLN A 140 -14.16 -0.29 -0.24
C GLN A 140 -15.46 -0.10 -1.03
N CYS A 141 -15.35 -0.21 -2.34
CA CYS A 141 -16.45 0.08 -3.27
C CYS A 141 -16.47 -0.95 -4.41
N SER A 142 -17.33 -0.77 -5.40
CA SER A 142 -17.42 -1.66 -6.57
C SER A 142 -16.11 -1.83 -7.33
N ASP A 143 -15.23 -0.81 -7.33
CA ASP A 143 -13.89 -0.90 -7.95
C ASP A 143 -12.94 -1.79 -7.12
N PHE A 144 -13.14 -1.88 -5.79
CA PHE A 144 -12.28 -2.61 -4.85
C PHE A 144 -13.11 -3.41 -3.82
N PRO A 145 -13.91 -4.40 -4.27
CA PRO A 145 -14.91 -5.04 -3.43
C PRO A 145 -14.30 -6.01 -2.40
N SER A 146 -13.09 -6.51 -2.66
CA SER A 146 -12.46 -7.54 -1.83
C SER A 146 -11.14 -7.09 -1.21
N ARG A 147 -10.70 -7.81 -0.17
CA ARG A 147 -9.37 -7.65 0.45
C ARG A 147 -8.26 -7.81 -0.59
N VAL A 148 -8.40 -8.75 -1.53
CA VAL A 148 -7.40 -9.00 -2.59
C VAL A 148 -7.28 -7.78 -3.51
N ASP A 149 -8.41 -7.17 -3.88
CA ASP A 149 -8.42 -5.95 -4.69
C ASP A 149 -7.80 -4.77 -3.93
N GLY A 150 -8.11 -4.64 -2.64
CA GLY A 150 -7.51 -3.65 -1.76
C GLY A 150 -5.98 -3.75 -1.71
N VAL A 151 -5.46 -4.95 -1.42
CA VAL A 151 -4.01 -5.23 -1.39
C VAL A 151 -3.36 -4.94 -2.74
N ARG A 152 -3.98 -5.38 -3.83
CA ARG A 152 -3.45 -5.19 -5.19
C ARG A 152 -3.33 -3.71 -5.53
N LYS A 153 -4.39 -2.92 -5.32
CA LYS A 153 -4.39 -1.49 -5.65
C LYS A 153 -3.48 -0.68 -4.73
N LEU A 154 -3.45 -0.98 -3.44
CA LEU A 154 -2.53 -0.30 -2.52
C LEU A 154 -1.06 -0.62 -2.84
N ASN A 155 -0.72 -1.86 -3.20
CA ASN A 155 0.63 -2.17 -3.68
C ASN A 155 0.95 -1.49 -5.02
N GLU A 156 -0.03 -1.27 -5.91
CA GLU A 156 0.19 -0.47 -7.11
C GLU A 156 0.57 0.98 -6.77
N ILE A 157 -0.14 1.60 -5.81
CA ILE A 157 0.17 2.95 -5.30
C ILE A 157 1.57 2.98 -4.67
N LEU A 158 1.86 2.05 -3.76
CA LEU A 158 3.17 1.95 -3.10
C LEU A 158 4.29 1.74 -4.12
N CYS A 159 4.11 0.86 -5.10
CA CYS A 159 5.12 0.63 -6.14
C CYS A 159 5.33 1.88 -7.00
N SER A 160 4.26 2.65 -7.24
CA SER A 160 4.39 3.93 -7.93
C SER A 160 5.29 4.90 -7.16
N LEU A 161 5.11 5.00 -5.83
CA LEU A 161 5.98 5.80 -4.97
C LEU A 161 7.43 5.29 -4.99
N LEU A 162 7.64 3.96 -4.95
CA LEU A 162 8.96 3.33 -5.01
C LEU A 162 9.69 3.67 -6.32
N LEU A 163 9.02 3.50 -7.46
CA LEU A 163 9.55 3.83 -8.78
C LEU A 163 9.94 5.31 -8.88
N GLY A 164 9.15 6.17 -8.24
CA GLY A 164 9.42 7.60 -8.09
C GLY A 164 10.53 7.97 -7.10
N GLY A 165 11.14 7.00 -6.41
CA GLY A 165 12.27 7.21 -5.51
C GLY A 165 11.90 7.41 -4.05
N ILE A 166 10.67 7.10 -3.64
CA ILE A 166 10.26 7.11 -2.24
C ILE A 166 10.35 5.68 -1.70
N HIS A 167 11.23 5.44 -0.74
CA HIS A 167 11.28 4.15 -0.05
C HIS A 167 9.91 3.83 0.55
N VAL A 168 9.35 2.68 0.16
CA VAL A 168 8.15 2.09 0.74
C VAL A 168 8.28 0.57 0.67
N GLU A 169 7.54 -0.12 1.52
CA GLU A 169 7.56 -1.57 1.62
C GLU A 169 6.29 -2.20 1.06
N VAL A 170 6.38 -3.49 0.74
CA VAL A 170 5.25 -4.29 0.27
C VAL A 170 4.16 -4.42 1.34
N LEU A 171 2.91 -4.34 0.91
CA LEU A 171 1.74 -4.65 1.71
C LEU A 171 1.32 -6.11 1.50
N HIS A 172 1.44 -6.93 2.54
CA HIS A 172 0.84 -8.26 2.58
C HIS A 172 -0.63 -8.21 3.05
N SER A 173 -1.36 -9.30 2.84
CA SER A 173 -2.80 -9.41 3.16
C SER A 173 -3.10 -9.17 4.64
N GLU A 174 -2.18 -9.56 5.51
CA GLU A 174 -2.23 -9.41 6.97
C GLU A 174 -1.97 -7.97 7.39
N GLY A 175 -1.23 -7.21 6.58
CA GLY A 175 -0.94 -5.80 6.81
C GLY A 175 -2.07 -4.86 6.38
N LEU A 176 -3.06 -5.36 5.63
CA LEU A 176 -4.20 -4.56 5.19
C LEU A 176 -5.11 -4.23 6.37
N VAL A 177 -5.34 -2.94 6.60
CA VAL A 177 -6.20 -2.45 7.66
C VAL A 177 -7.58 -2.11 7.11
N ILE A 178 -8.61 -2.52 7.85
CA ILE A 178 -10.00 -2.11 7.58
C ILE A 178 -10.24 -0.82 8.35
N GLY A 179 -10.79 0.18 7.68
CA GLY A 179 -11.05 1.49 8.28
C GLY A 179 -12.18 2.24 7.61
N ALA A 180 -12.27 3.53 7.88
CA ALA A 180 -13.22 4.43 7.24
C ALA A 180 -12.73 5.88 7.23
N LEU A 181 -13.30 6.68 6.32
CA LEU A 181 -13.23 8.14 6.41
C LEU A 181 -14.26 8.64 7.44
N GLN A 182 -13.75 9.15 8.55
CA GLN A 182 -14.50 9.74 9.65
C GLN A 182 -14.54 11.27 9.52
N ASP A 183 -15.70 11.87 9.85
CA ASP A 183 -15.91 13.32 9.93
C ASP A 183 -15.41 14.07 8.68
N LYS A 184 -15.52 13.41 7.51
CA LYS A 184 -15.11 13.86 6.18
C LYS A 184 -13.61 14.20 6.02
N THR A 185 -12.82 14.14 7.08
CA THR A 185 -11.46 14.72 7.12
C THR A 185 -10.43 13.81 7.74
N ARG A 186 -10.82 12.72 8.44
CA ARG A 186 -9.89 11.87 9.19
C ARG A 186 -10.01 10.41 8.82
N LEU A 187 -8.89 9.71 8.71
CA LEU A 187 -8.88 8.27 8.55
C LEU A 187 -8.98 7.56 9.89
N PHE A 188 -9.91 6.63 10.02
CA PHE A 188 -10.05 5.78 11.20
C PHE A 188 -9.71 4.35 10.85
N ALA A 189 -8.93 3.67 11.70
CA ALA A 189 -8.58 2.27 11.55
C ALA A 189 -9.29 1.44 12.63
N TYR A 190 -9.97 0.36 12.23
CA TYR A 190 -10.62 -0.56 13.17
C TYR A 190 -9.65 -1.55 13.81
N THR A 191 -8.49 -1.77 13.17
CA THR A 191 -7.49 -2.71 13.65
C THR A 191 -6.44 -1.99 14.50
N PRO A 192 -6.09 -2.53 15.69
CA PRO A 192 -4.97 -2.02 16.48
C PRO A 192 -3.69 -1.99 15.66
N SER A 193 -2.98 -0.87 15.71
CA SER A 193 -1.70 -0.65 15.03
C SER A 193 -0.97 0.50 15.70
N LEU A 194 0.33 0.65 15.45
CA LEU A 194 1.09 1.81 15.95
C LEU A 194 0.39 3.14 15.60
N HIS A 195 -0.13 3.26 14.37
CA HIS A 195 -0.81 4.48 13.91
C HIS A 195 -2.09 4.72 14.72
N ALA A 196 -2.93 3.70 14.92
CA ALA A 196 -4.13 3.80 15.75
C ALA A 196 -3.78 4.15 17.21
N SER A 197 -2.75 3.51 17.77
CA SER A 197 -2.28 3.77 19.13
C SER A 197 -1.75 5.19 19.30
N LEU A 198 -1.04 5.75 18.32
CA LEU A 198 -0.60 7.15 18.36
C LEU A 198 -1.78 8.11 18.23
N ARG A 199 -2.74 7.84 17.32
CA ARG A 199 -3.93 8.68 17.12
C ARG A 199 -4.83 8.76 18.36
N LEU A 200 -4.92 7.67 19.13
CA LEU A 200 -5.77 7.53 20.31
C LEU A 200 -5.01 7.75 21.63
N ASN A 201 -3.72 8.11 21.58
CA ASN A 201 -2.84 8.25 22.74
C ASN A 201 -2.79 6.97 23.59
N TRP A 202 -2.74 5.79 22.96
CA TRP A 202 -2.57 4.48 23.62
C TRP A 202 -1.17 3.87 23.43
N ALA A 203 -0.31 4.53 22.65
CA ALA A 203 1.05 4.04 22.39
C ALA A 203 1.93 4.09 23.65
N ALA A 204 2.79 3.08 23.81
CA ALA A 204 3.77 3.03 24.89
C ALA A 204 4.82 4.15 24.77
N PRO A 205 5.52 4.55 25.85
CA PRO A 205 6.59 5.55 25.79
C PRO A 205 7.66 5.28 24.71
N SER A 206 8.10 4.03 24.55
CA SER A 206 9.05 3.61 23.52
C SER A 206 8.56 3.86 22.10
N ASP A 207 7.26 3.77 21.88
CA ASP A 207 6.64 3.78 20.56
C ASP A 207 6.22 5.18 20.11
N ARG A 208 6.23 6.15 21.03
CA ARG A 208 5.83 7.55 20.77
C ARG A 208 6.99 8.41 20.32
N LEU A 209 8.18 8.21 20.91
CA LEU A 209 9.28 9.15 20.79
C LEU A 209 9.75 9.31 19.33
N ALA A 210 10.21 8.23 18.70
CA ALA A 210 10.75 8.32 17.34
C ALA A 210 9.70 8.76 16.29
N PRO A 211 8.47 8.19 16.26
CA PRO A 211 7.47 8.58 15.28
C PRO A 211 6.95 10.03 15.42
N LEU A 212 6.92 10.59 16.64
CA LEU A 212 6.37 11.93 16.87
C LEU A 212 7.43 13.04 16.93
N MET A 213 8.64 12.75 17.42
CA MET A 213 9.72 13.75 17.47
C MET A 213 10.46 13.88 16.15
N HIS A 214 10.82 12.75 15.55
CA HIS A 214 11.72 12.69 14.39
C HIS A 214 11.20 11.71 13.33
N PRO A 215 9.94 11.87 12.85
CA PRO A 215 9.46 11.05 11.76
C PRO A 215 10.28 11.31 10.50
N ARG A 216 10.32 10.31 9.61
CA ARG A 216 10.65 10.57 8.22
C ARG A 216 9.58 11.50 7.65
N VAL A 217 9.97 12.62 7.05
CA VAL A 217 9.02 13.58 6.46
C VAL A 217 8.99 13.41 4.95
N LEU A 218 7.78 13.38 4.38
CA LEU A 218 7.52 13.41 2.94
C LEU A 218 6.68 14.64 2.61
N MET A 219 7.08 15.40 1.59
CA MET A 219 6.24 16.50 1.10
C MET A 219 5.19 15.97 0.13
N VAL A 220 3.98 16.53 0.18
CA VAL A 220 2.89 16.16 -0.73
C VAL A 220 3.31 16.31 -2.20
N ASP A 221 4.01 17.38 -2.56
CA ASP A 221 4.55 17.60 -3.91
C ASP A 221 5.52 16.50 -4.36
N GLU A 222 6.38 16.01 -3.45
CA GLU A 222 7.32 14.92 -3.74
C GLU A 222 6.56 13.61 -3.94
N MET A 223 5.56 13.36 -3.09
CA MET A 223 4.70 12.18 -3.20
C MET A 223 3.92 12.16 -4.52
N HIS A 224 3.36 13.29 -4.95
CA HIS A 224 2.67 13.41 -6.24
C HIS A 224 3.61 13.17 -7.42
N LYS A 225 4.80 13.80 -7.44
CA LYS A 225 5.79 13.60 -8.50
C LYS A 225 6.21 12.13 -8.60
N ALA A 226 6.48 11.50 -7.44
CA ALA A 226 6.85 10.10 -7.39
C ALA A 226 5.71 9.19 -7.88
N PHE A 227 4.49 9.43 -7.40
CA PHE A 227 3.30 8.70 -7.80
C PHE A 227 3.06 8.78 -9.32
N SER A 228 3.09 10.00 -9.90
CA SER A 228 2.89 10.20 -11.33
C SER A 228 3.96 9.50 -12.17
N GLN A 229 5.24 9.61 -11.79
CA GLN A 229 6.33 8.92 -12.49
C GLN A 229 6.13 7.39 -12.45
N GLY A 230 5.81 6.84 -11.28
CA GLY A 230 5.60 5.40 -11.13
C GLY A 230 4.37 4.88 -11.87
N GLN A 231 3.26 5.63 -11.88
CA GLN A 231 2.06 5.27 -12.63
C GLN A 231 2.32 5.22 -14.14
N GLN A 232 3.09 6.18 -14.69
CA GLN A 232 3.50 6.15 -16.10
C GLN A 232 4.24 4.86 -16.46
N VAL A 233 5.16 4.42 -15.60
CA VAL A 233 5.90 3.17 -15.79
C VAL A 233 4.97 1.96 -15.75
N ILE A 234 4.14 1.85 -14.71
CA ILE A 234 3.24 0.70 -14.52
C ILE A 234 2.26 0.57 -15.70
N GLN A 235 1.69 1.69 -16.16
CA GLN A 235 0.74 1.70 -17.27
C GLN A 235 1.39 1.34 -18.62
N SER A 236 2.70 1.60 -18.77
CA SER A 236 3.43 1.29 -20.01
C SER A 236 3.76 -0.20 -20.15
N ILE A 237 3.77 -0.96 -19.05
CA ILE A 237 4.21 -2.36 -19.03
C ILE A 237 3.08 -3.25 -18.49
N VAL A 238 2.19 -3.69 -19.38
CA VAL A 238 0.97 -4.46 -19.01
C VAL A 238 1.24 -5.70 -18.15
N SER A 239 2.35 -6.40 -18.38
CA SER A 239 2.72 -7.62 -17.64
C SER A 239 3.45 -7.37 -16.32
N PHE A 240 3.75 -6.10 -16.00
CA PHE A 240 4.48 -5.74 -14.79
C PHE A 240 3.60 -5.89 -13.56
N SER A 241 4.08 -6.63 -12.57
CA SER A 241 3.41 -6.76 -11.29
C SER A 241 4.05 -5.83 -10.25
N PRO A 242 3.33 -4.81 -9.77
CA PRO A 242 3.80 -3.94 -8.70
C PRO A 242 4.26 -4.70 -7.45
N PHE A 243 3.58 -5.80 -7.15
CA PHE A 243 3.81 -6.62 -5.95
C PHE A 243 5.20 -7.26 -5.93
N PHE A 244 5.70 -7.79 -7.06
CA PHE A 244 6.98 -8.49 -7.09
C PHE A 244 8.18 -7.54 -6.95
N LEU A 245 8.11 -6.35 -7.57
CA LEU A 245 9.16 -5.35 -7.38
C LEU A 245 9.21 -4.88 -5.93
N LEU A 246 8.05 -4.53 -5.33
CA LEU A 246 7.97 -4.13 -3.93
C LEU A 246 8.45 -5.23 -2.98
N SER A 247 8.03 -6.48 -3.20
CA SER A 247 8.44 -7.63 -2.38
C SER A 247 9.95 -7.83 -2.46
N GLY A 248 10.53 -7.74 -3.66
CA GLY A 248 11.96 -7.87 -3.86
C GLY A 248 12.76 -6.75 -3.20
N TYR A 249 12.29 -5.51 -3.30
CA TYR A 249 12.89 -4.36 -2.62
C TYR A 249 12.81 -4.48 -1.09
N THR A 250 11.64 -4.85 -0.57
CA THR A 250 11.42 -5.02 0.87
C THR A 250 12.32 -6.11 1.42
N ALA A 251 12.36 -7.29 0.78
CA ALA A 251 13.23 -8.38 1.19
C ALA A 251 14.72 -7.99 1.14
N MET A 252 15.13 -7.22 0.13
CA MET A 252 16.49 -6.68 0.06
C MET A 252 16.78 -5.73 1.22
N ALA A 253 15.85 -4.81 1.54
CA ALA A 253 16.01 -3.89 2.66
C ALA A 253 16.19 -4.65 3.98
N TYR A 254 15.48 -5.76 4.18
CA TYR A 254 15.59 -6.61 5.37
C TYR A 254 16.67 -7.71 5.29
N ARG A 255 17.58 -7.66 4.29
CA ARG A 255 18.65 -8.66 4.08
C ARG A 255 18.15 -10.11 3.92
N ASN A 256 16.89 -10.31 3.55
CA ASN A 256 16.34 -11.61 3.17
C ASN A 256 16.70 -11.89 1.70
N ASN A 257 17.93 -12.33 1.48
CA ASN A 257 18.52 -12.44 0.14
C ASN A 257 17.82 -13.48 -0.75
N SER A 258 17.25 -14.55 -0.17
CA SER A 258 16.52 -15.58 -0.91
C SER A 258 15.23 -15.02 -1.52
N ASP A 259 14.45 -14.31 -0.71
CA ASP A 259 13.19 -13.71 -1.15
C ASP A 259 13.45 -12.52 -2.06
N ALA A 260 14.51 -11.74 -1.78
CA ALA A 260 14.92 -10.64 -2.64
C ALA A 260 15.28 -11.15 -4.04
N LEU A 261 16.14 -12.17 -4.15
CA LEU A 261 16.51 -12.73 -5.46
C LEU A 261 15.29 -13.30 -6.18
N SER A 262 14.42 -14.03 -5.49
CA SER A 262 13.26 -14.67 -6.10
C SER A 262 12.29 -13.64 -6.69
N ASN A 263 11.90 -12.64 -5.90
CA ASN A 263 10.93 -11.62 -6.32
C ASN A 263 11.51 -10.63 -7.35
N LEU A 264 12.75 -10.19 -7.19
CA LEU A 264 13.43 -9.35 -8.18
C LEU A 264 13.63 -10.11 -9.50
N TRP A 265 13.93 -11.42 -9.45
CA TRP A 265 14.06 -12.23 -10.65
C TRP A 265 12.74 -12.37 -11.40
N ILE A 266 11.61 -12.57 -10.72
CA ILE A 266 10.28 -12.56 -11.37
C ILE A 266 10.06 -11.24 -12.10
N THR A 267 10.43 -10.12 -11.48
CA THR A 267 10.36 -8.79 -12.12
C THR A 267 11.24 -8.72 -13.38
N VAL A 268 12.46 -9.26 -13.33
CA VAL A 268 13.33 -9.38 -14.52
C VAL A 268 12.66 -10.21 -15.62
N GLU A 269 12.02 -11.33 -15.29
CA GLU A 269 11.33 -12.19 -16.26
C GLU A 269 10.18 -11.43 -16.95
N GLN A 270 9.36 -10.72 -16.18
CA GLN A 270 8.27 -9.87 -16.70
C GLN A 270 8.77 -8.77 -17.64
N LEU A 271 9.83 -8.05 -17.24
CA LEU A 271 10.45 -7.01 -18.07
C LEU A 271 11.09 -7.59 -19.33
N THR A 272 11.75 -8.75 -19.22
CA THR A 272 12.39 -9.41 -20.36
C THR A 272 11.36 -9.85 -21.40
N ASP A 273 10.22 -10.38 -20.96
CA ASP A 273 9.16 -10.79 -21.86
C ASP A 273 8.49 -9.61 -22.55
N HIS A 274 8.26 -8.51 -21.82
CA HIS A 274 7.78 -7.27 -22.42
C HIS A 274 8.76 -6.73 -23.47
N LEU A 275 10.05 -6.56 -23.12
CA LEU A 275 11.10 -6.09 -24.04
C LEU A 275 11.24 -6.98 -25.27
N TRP A 276 11.11 -8.30 -25.07
CA TRP A 276 11.17 -9.26 -26.16
C TRP A 276 10.01 -9.07 -27.15
N GLY A 277 8.79 -8.95 -26.66
CA GLY A 277 7.60 -8.77 -27.48
C GLY A 277 7.55 -7.40 -28.16
N GLU A 278 7.67 -6.35 -27.36
CA GLU A 278 7.39 -4.98 -27.78
C GLU A 278 8.56 -4.31 -28.49
N GLN A 279 9.80 -4.64 -28.16
CA GLN A 279 10.97 -3.98 -28.74
C GLN A 279 11.74 -4.89 -29.69
N TYR A 280 12.05 -6.11 -29.28
CA TYR A 280 12.89 -6.99 -30.10
C TYR A 280 12.15 -7.59 -31.29
N LEU A 281 10.97 -8.18 -31.08
CA LEU A 281 10.24 -8.84 -32.18
C LEU A 281 9.69 -7.81 -33.18
N LYS A 282 9.16 -6.68 -32.72
CA LYS A 282 8.61 -5.63 -33.59
C LYS A 282 9.67 -4.92 -34.43
N ASN A 283 10.87 -4.72 -33.89
CA ASN A 283 11.95 -4.00 -34.57
C ASN A 283 13.05 -4.92 -35.14
N ARG A 284 12.73 -6.21 -35.37
CA ARG A 284 13.75 -7.20 -35.74
C ARG A 284 14.52 -6.86 -37.01
N SER A 285 13.86 -6.21 -37.98
CA SER A 285 14.45 -5.82 -39.26
C SER A 285 15.41 -4.62 -39.15
N SER A 286 15.30 -3.80 -38.11
CA SER A 286 16.15 -2.62 -37.92
C SER A 286 17.47 -2.94 -37.22
N PHE A 287 17.63 -4.16 -36.67
CA PHE A 287 18.86 -4.53 -35.98
C PHE A 287 20.00 -4.87 -36.95
N PRO A 288 21.27 -4.67 -36.52
CA PRO A 288 22.43 -5.01 -37.34
C PRO A 288 22.47 -6.47 -37.80
N ALA A 289 23.09 -6.72 -38.95
CA ALA A 289 23.18 -8.05 -39.56
C ALA A 289 23.76 -9.13 -38.62
N TYR A 290 24.65 -8.77 -37.71
CA TYR A 290 25.21 -9.71 -36.73
C TYR A 290 24.16 -10.23 -35.73
N VAL A 291 23.16 -9.42 -35.38
CA VAL A 291 22.03 -9.82 -34.52
C VAL A 291 21.14 -10.81 -35.26
N ALA A 292 20.80 -10.50 -36.51
CA ALA A 292 20.03 -11.38 -37.38
C ALA A 292 20.74 -12.74 -37.58
N LYS A 293 22.07 -12.72 -37.81
CA LYS A 293 22.90 -13.92 -37.88
C LYS A 293 22.92 -14.70 -36.56
N ALA A 294 22.95 -14.02 -35.40
CA ALA A 294 22.89 -14.69 -34.11
C ALA A 294 21.54 -15.38 -33.88
N HIS A 295 20.44 -14.71 -34.21
CA HIS A 295 19.08 -15.24 -34.12
C HIS A 295 18.89 -16.46 -35.03
N SER A 296 19.46 -16.44 -36.25
CA SER A 296 19.25 -17.51 -37.23
C SER A 296 19.99 -18.82 -36.90
N LYS A 297 20.96 -18.80 -35.96
CA LYS A 297 21.72 -19.98 -35.55
C LYS A 297 20.79 -21.09 -35.05
N PRO A 298 20.93 -22.35 -35.53
CA PRO A 298 20.05 -23.46 -35.16
C PRO A 298 19.93 -23.69 -33.65
N ARG A 299 21.05 -23.59 -32.92
CA ARG A 299 21.07 -23.73 -31.45
C ARG A 299 20.24 -22.66 -30.74
N ILE A 300 20.29 -21.42 -31.24
CA ILE A 300 19.54 -20.28 -30.69
C ILE A 300 18.05 -20.43 -30.99
N LYS A 301 17.71 -20.81 -32.23
CA LYS A 301 16.31 -21.08 -32.62
C LYS A 301 15.63 -22.11 -31.69
N LYS A 302 16.35 -23.17 -31.32
CA LYS A 302 15.84 -24.21 -30.40
C LYS A 302 15.56 -23.69 -28.98
N THR A 303 16.22 -22.61 -28.55
CA THR A 303 16.13 -22.08 -27.18
C THR A 303 15.54 -20.67 -27.13
N LEU A 304 14.86 -20.19 -28.17
CA LEU A 304 14.29 -18.82 -28.21
C LEU A 304 13.32 -18.51 -27.07
N ARG A 305 12.68 -19.53 -26.50
CA ARG A 305 11.80 -19.38 -25.34
C ARG A 305 12.57 -19.18 -24.03
N SER A 306 13.85 -19.53 -23.97
CA SER A 306 14.64 -19.42 -22.74
C SER A 306 15.03 -17.97 -22.44
N ILE A 307 14.90 -17.57 -21.18
CA ILE A 307 15.29 -16.25 -20.68
C ILE A 307 16.76 -15.92 -21.03
N SER A 308 17.65 -16.91 -20.94
CA SER A 308 19.08 -16.76 -21.26
C SER A 308 19.33 -16.38 -22.72
N THR A 309 18.54 -16.93 -23.64
CA THR A 309 18.64 -16.64 -25.08
C THR A 309 18.09 -15.25 -25.37
N LYS A 310 16.94 -14.90 -24.75
CA LYS A 310 16.35 -13.56 -24.84
C LYS A 310 17.34 -12.50 -24.35
N HIS A 311 17.89 -12.64 -23.13
CA HIS A 311 18.88 -11.70 -22.59
C HIS A 311 20.08 -11.49 -23.52
N LYS A 312 20.60 -12.58 -24.11
CA LYS A 312 21.72 -12.49 -25.04
C LYS A 312 21.36 -11.69 -26.30
N LEU A 313 20.20 -11.95 -26.89
CA LEU A 313 19.77 -11.26 -28.11
C LEU A 313 19.38 -9.81 -27.85
N LEU A 314 18.74 -9.51 -26.71
CA LEU A 314 18.42 -8.14 -26.28
C LEU A 314 19.70 -7.31 -26.09
N CYS A 315 20.70 -7.85 -25.40
CA CYS A 315 22.02 -7.22 -25.25
C CYS A 315 22.73 -7.00 -26.60
N LEU A 316 22.75 -8.01 -27.48
CA LEU A 316 23.33 -7.87 -28.83
C LEU A 316 22.63 -6.80 -29.68
N SER A 317 21.35 -6.56 -29.42
CA SER A 317 20.52 -5.54 -30.09
C SER A 317 20.66 -4.15 -29.48
N ASN A 318 21.52 -4.00 -28.46
CA ASN A 318 21.73 -2.76 -27.72
C ASN A 318 20.44 -2.22 -27.06
N ILE A 319 19.50 -3.10 -26.71
CA ILE A 319 18.29 -2.74 -25.96
C ILE A 319 18.65 -2.41 -24.51
N PHE A 320 19.57 -3.16 -23.92
CA PHE A 320 20.20 -2.84 -22.64
C PHE A 320 21.70 -3.15 -22.67
N SER A 321 22.41 -2.62 -21.69
CA SER A 321 23.87 -2.60 -21.59
C SER A 321 24.49 -3.98 -21.37
N LYS A 322 25.78 -4.09 -21.74
CA LYS A 322 26.58 -5.30 -21.47
C LYS A 322 26.74 -5.56 -19.98
N ASP A 323 26.78 -4.51 -19.16
CA ASP A 323 26.88 -4.63 -17.71
C ASP A 323 25.59 -5.21 -17.11
N CYS A 324 24.42 -4.70 -17.55
CA CYS A 324 23.12 -5.30 -17.21
C CYS A 324 23.09 -6.78 -17.59
N TYR A 325 23.47 -7.13 -18.83
CA TYR A 325 23.55 -8.53 -19.27
C TYR A 325 24.43 -9.42 -18.35
N ARG A 326 25.60 -8.92 -17.93
CA ARG A 326 26.52 -9.65 -17.05
C ARG A 326 25.88 -9.93 -15.70
N VAL A 327 25.24 -8.93 -15.10
CA VAL A 327 24.55 -9.07 -13.81
C VAL A 327 23.37 -10.04 -13.92
N LEU A 328 22.50 -9.89 -14.92
CA LEU A 328 21.37 -10.80 -15.14
C LEU A 328 21.82 -12.25 -15.34
N SER A 329 22.93 -12.46 -16.05
CA SER A 329 23.51 -13.79 -16.26
C SER A 329 24.03 -14.41 -14.96
N ARG A 330 24.59 -13.61 -14.06
CA ARG A 330 25.02 -14.06 -12.71
C ARG A 330 23.81 -14.35 -11.83
N ALA A 331 22.85 -13.43 -11.75
CA ALA A 331 21.63 -13.57 -10.97
C ALA A 331 20.84 -14.83 -11.37
N ARG A 332 20.69 -15.10 -12.67
CA ARG A 332 20.04 -16.32 -13.18
C ARG A 332 20.68 -17.61 -12.67
N ARG A 333 22.02 -17.69 -12.68
CA ARG A 333 22.74 -18.88 -12.20
C ARG A 333 22.48 -19.09 -10.72
N ARG A 334 22.60 -18.03 -9.92
CA ARG A 334 22.34 -18.07 -8.48
C ARG A 334 20.89 -18.37 -8.15
N ARG A 335 19.92 -17.90 -8.94
CA ARG A 335 18.51 -18.25 -8.80
C ARG A 335 18.27 -19.73 -9.03
N ASN A 336 18.95 -20.32 -10.01
CA ASN A 336 18.87 -21.77 -10.24
C ASN A 336 19.51 -22.57 -9.09
N GLU A 337 20.66 -22.12 -8.56
CA GLU A 337 21.30 -22.74 -7.39
C GLU A 337 20.42 -22.64 -6.14
N LEU A 338 19.79 -21.48 -5.90
CA LEU A 338 18.81 -21.29 -4.83
C LEU A 338 17.64 -22.27 -4.99
N ALA A 339 17.04 -22.33 -6.18
CA ALA A 339 15.86 -23.16 -6.43
C ALA A 339 16.14 -24.68 -6.39
N HIS A 340 17.32 -25.13 -6.80
CA HIS A 340 17.63 -26.56 -6.91
C HIS A 340 18.46 -27.11 -5.75
N ALA A 341 19.30 -26.28 -5.12
CA ALA A 341 20.22 -26.69 -4.08
C ALA A 341 20.03 -25.91 -2.77
N GLY A 342 19.06 -24.99 -2.69
CA GLY A 342 18.80 -24.20 -1.48
C GLY A 342 19.91 -23.20 -1.13
N VAL A 343 20.81 -22.90 -2.08
CA VAL A 343 21.97 -22.04 -1.83
C VAL A 343 21.56 -20.57 -1.79
N VAL A 344 21.61 -19.97 -0.59
CA VAL A 344 21.28 -18.56 -0.38
C VAL A 344 22.32 -17.65 -1.06
N PRO A 345 21.91 -16.67 -1.87
CA PRO A 345 22.83 -15.75 -2.53
C PRO A 345 23.46 -14.73 -1.58
N ASP A 346 24.64 -14.22 -1.94
CA ASP A 346 25.30 -13.12 -1.24
C ASP A 346 24.58 -11.78 -1.45
N ALA A 347 24.60 -10.90 -0.44
CA ALA A 347 23.94 -9.60 -0.51
C ALA A 347 24.47 -8.72 -1.66
N GLY A 348 25.77 -8.82 -1.97
CA GLY A 348 26.39 -8.07 -3.06
C GLY A 348 25.80 -8.41 -4.43
N LEU A 349 25.36 -9.65 -4.66
CA LEU A 349 24.60 -10.02 -5.86
C LEU A 349 23.25 -9.30 -5.92
N ILE A 350 22.53 -9.22 -4.80
CA ILE A 350 21.21 -8.59 -4.72
C ILE A 350 21.34 -7.10 -5.02
N GLU A 351 22.34 -6.44 -4.42
CA GLU A 351 22.65 -5.03 -4.66
C GLU A 351 23.05 -4.78 -6.13
N GLN A 352 23.83 -5.69 -6.75
CA GLN A 352 24.14 -5.62 -8.18
C GLN A 352 22.89 -5.79 -9.05
N LEU A 353 22.00 -6.73 -8.71
CA LEU A 353 20.76 -6.92 -9.44
C LEU A 353 19.85 -5.68 -9.33
N TRP A 354 19.74 -5.12 -8.13
CA TRP A 354 19.01 -3.89 -7.88
C TRP A 354 19.56 -2.71 -8.69
N SER A 355 20.88 -2.57 -8.79
CA SER A 355 21.48 -1.43 -9.51
C SER A 355 21.24 -1.44 -11.02
N VAL A 356 20.99 -2.60 -11.64
CA VAL A 356 20.70 -2.72 -13.08
C VAL A 356 19.20 -2.77 -13.40
N LEU A 357 18.34 -3.01 -12.41
CA LEU A 357 16.89 -3.05 -12.61
C LEU A 357 16.29 -1.72 -13.14
N PRO A 358 16.69 -0.54 -12.63
CA PRO A 358 16.22 0.73 -13.18
C PRO A 358 16.44 0.85 -14.69
N GLU A 359 17.59 0.39 -15.20
CA GLU A 359 17.87 0.40 -16.64
C GLU A 359 16.84 -0.44 -17.40
N LEU A 360 16.53 -1.65 -16.93
CA LEU A 360 15.52 -2.50 -17.56
C LEU A 360 14.13 -1.87 -17.56
N ILE A 361 13.74 -1.23 -16.45
CA ILE A 361 12.44 -0.58 -16.31
C ILE A 361 12.34 0.65 -17.21
N GLU A 362 13.38 1.48 -17.25
CA GLU A 362 13.46 2.67 -18.11
C GLU A 362 13.36 2.29 -19.58
N VAL A 363 14.14 1.31 -20.02
CA VAL A 363 14.08 0.81 -21.39
C VAL A 363 12.71 0.22 -21.68
N ALA A 364 12.14 -0.61 -20.80
CA ALA A 364 10.85 -1.25 -21.02
C ALA A 364 9.68 -0.26 -21.09
N SER A 365 9.69 0.76 -20.24
CA SER A 365 8.62 1.77 -20.19
C SER A 365 8.84 2.93 -21.17
N GLY A 366 10.04 3.11 -21.72
CA GLY A 366 10.42 4.32 -22.45
C GLY A 366 10.56 5.56 -21.57
N SER A 367 10.59 5.39 -20.25
CA SER A 367 10.72 6.50 -19.29
C SER A 367 12.16 7.02 -19.21
N GLY A 368 12.31 8.30 -18.86
CA GLY A 368 13.60 8.86 -18.46
C GLY A 368 14.10 8.33 -17.11
N SER A 369 15.18 8.92 -16.58
CA SER A 369 15.79 8.50 -15.32
C SER A 369 14.76 8.41 -14.18
N LEU A 370 14.64 7.22 -13.58
CA LEU A 370 13.70 6.97 -12.49
C LEU A 370 14.26 7.44 -11.15
N GLY A 371 13.37 7.93 -10.27
CA GLY A 371 13.73 8.22 -8.87
C GLY A 371 14.23 6.98 -8.12
N LEU A 372 13.79 5.79 -8.53
CA LEU A 372 14.25 4.48 -8.06
C LEU A 372 15.77 4.37 -7.95
N ARG A 373 16.53 5.00 -8.86
CA ARG A 373 18.01 4.97 -8.88
C ARG A 373 18.65 5.57 -7.62
N ARG A 374 17.93 6.43 -6.90
CA ARG A 374 18.41 7.07 -5.66
C ARG A 374 18.28 6.17 -4.44
N LEU A 375 17.52 5.08 -4.55
CA LEU A 375 17.32 4.15 -3.46
C LEU A 375 18.46 3.15 -3.42
N SER A 376 19.34 3.28 -2.44
CA SER A 376 20.22 2.19 -2.02
C SER A 376 19.38 1.11 -1.34
N GLY A 377 19.59 -0.15 -1.68
CA GLY A 377 19.02 -1.26 -0.92
C GLY A 377 19.44 -1.12 0.55
N GLY A 378 18.46 -1.15 1.45
CA GLY A 378 18.58 -0.65 2.82
C GLY A 378 19.86 -1.05 3.57
N ALA A 379 20.46 -0.05 4.22
CA ALA A 379 21.36 -0.25 5.34
C ALA A 379 20.51 -0.63 6.56
N VAL A 380 20.21 -1.92 6.72
CA VAL A 380 19.90 -2.41 8.07
C VAL A 380 21.20 -2.30 8.87
N GLU A 381 21.13 -1.61 10.01
CA GLU A 381 22.18 -1.68 11.01
C GLU A 381 22.41 -3.15 11.32
N ASN A 382 23.59 -3.66 10.97
CA ASN A 382 24.05 -4.92 11.52
C ASN A 382 24.07 -4.69 13.04
N GLY A 383 23.06 -5.22 13.74
CA GLY A 383 23.12 -5.42 15.18
C GLY A 383 24.27 -6.39 15.39
N GLY A 384 25.50 -5.86 15.45
CA GLY A 384 26.70 -6.66 15.60
C GLY A 384 26.53 -7.59 16.79
N MET A 385 27.26 -8.71 16.80
CA MET A 385 27.30 -9.53 18.00
C MET A 385 27.64 -8.63 19.19
N PRO A 386 26.83 -8.63 20.27
CA PRO A 386 27.14 -7.86 21.45
C PRO A 386 28.57 -8.12 21.87
N ALA A 387 29.35 -7.07 22.16
CA ALA A 387 30.69 -7.27 22.66
C ALA A 387 30.60 -8.01 24.01
N ARG A 388 31.24 -9.19 24.10
CA ARG A 388 31.22 -10.10 25.27
C ARG A 388 29.87 -10.79 25.50
N THR A 389 29.48 -11.67 24.57
CA THR A 389 28.44 -12.67 24.83
C THR A 389 28.99 -13.79 25.70
N ASP A 390 28.42 -13.99 26.88
CA ASP A 390 28.60 -15.16 27.73
C ASP A 390 27.27 -15.93 27.77
N PHE A 391 27.32 -17.22 27.46
CA PHE A 391 26.15 -18.10 27.40
C PHE A 391 26.13 -19.11 28.56
N ASP A 392 27.01 -18.96 29.55
CA ASP A 392 27.09 -19.89 30.69
C ASP A 392 25.77 -19.97 31.46
N GLU A 393 25.03 -18.88 31.60
CA GLU A 393 23.70 -18.88 32.22
C GLU A 393 22.68 -19.72 31.43
N TRP A 394 22.71 -19.63 30.09
CA TRP A 394 21.85 -20.45 29.22
C TRP A 394 22.19 -21.93 29.33
N VAL A 395 23.49 -22.24 29.40
CA VAL A 395 23.99 -23.61 29.56
C VAL A 395 23.61 -24.18 30.92
N ASN A 396 23.77 -23.40 31.99
CA ASN A 396 23.40 -23.81 33.34
C ASN A 396 21.90 -24.01 33.48
N LEU A 397 21.09 -23.16 32.85
CA LEU A 397 19.63 -23.32 32.81
C LEU A 397 19.24 -24.61 32.08
N ALA A 398 19.81 -24.87 30.90
CA ALA A 398 19.54 -26.10 30.15
C ALA A 398 19.93 -27.37 30.93
N ARG A 399 21.00 -27.30 31.73
CA ARG A 399 21.43 -28.38 32.62
C ARG A 399 20.53 -28.57 33.84
N ALA A 400 19.82 -27.54 34.28
CA ALA A 400 18.90 -27.64 35.41
C ALA A 400 17.55 -28.30 35.04
N PHE A 401 17.23 -28.40 33.75
CA PHE A 401 16.02 -29.04 33.22
C PHE A 401 16.26 -30.45 32.64
N ASN A 402 17.52 -30.90 32.57
CA ASN A 402 17.90 -32.29 32.33
C ASN A 402 18.26 -32.95 33.66
#